data_AF-A0A928A2R6-F1
#
_entry.id   AF-A0A928A2R6-F1
#
_cell.length_a   1.000
_cell.length_b   1.000
_cell.length_c   1.000
_cell.angle_alpha   90.00
_cell.angle_beta   90.00
_cell.angle_gamma   90.00
#
_symmetry.space_group_name_H-M   'P 1'
#
loop_
_entity.id
_entity.type
_entity.pdbx_description
1 polymer ?
#
loop_
_entity_poly.entity_id
_entity_poly.type
_entity_poly.pdbx_seq_one_letter_code
_entity_poly.pdbx_strand_id
1 'polypeptide(L)'
;MKHKLKKILFLIVLTLGFTMNVSAKTTVEEDVSKYDGDVYIIGSSKFDNDVIVTGTMAGIAGGRETLIQYLIYNNYEYDPTDLRIYYYSELDSSWSVLPVTADEEFRELTDEEVEELTQDLKIYYVNEEEKTIEVPYEVELEEGYSLEFYAPGLNKDSEVKHENGKLLIPATTLYVEIYASNGEEEIYLDSFEPSDSGFVNSYTAVRNVEDFNKALASSEIEYIYLEADIDLPTALEITKEVTIDLNGYNLTVTEDTAGDGVFHVLEGGDLTIEGEGTIDGVGKNNYNIAIFAEAGRVTINGGLYTNVNTVQNPEDKDNQHYDLIYAKGTAEIIINGGRFEGKTPAWLLNQNDKARETSSITVYGGTFVGFNPANNAAEGQGTNFVAEGYKVTQDGEEYIVSEIEDEDVAVVDGVTYQDLETAILAGTTVKLINDIDLPTALEITKEVTIDLNGYNLTVTEDTAGDGVFHVLEGGDLTIEGEGTIDGVGKNNYNIAIFAEAGRVTINGGLYTNVNTVQNPEDKDNQHYDLIYAKGTAEIIINGGRFEGKTPAWLLNQNDKARETSSITVYGGTFVGFNPANNAAEGQGTNFVAEGYKVVEIDGEYTVLEEIVEE
;
A
#
# COMPACT_ATOMS: atom_id res chain seq x y z
N MET A 1 -11.57 -36.76 38.03
CA MET A 1 -12.05 -37.56 36.87
C MET A 1 -13.40 -37.10 36.30
N LYS A 2 -14.22 -36.29 37.01
CA LYS A 2 -15.42 -35.64 36.45
C LYS A 2 -15.17 -34.35 35.65
N HIS A 3 -13.96 -33.79 35.71
CA HIS A 3 -13.61 -32.54 34.99
C HIS A 3 -13.12 -32.74 33.54
N LYS A 4 -12.73 -33.95 33.13
CA LYS A 4 -12.30 -34.23 31.74
C LYS A 4 -13.39 -34.83 30.84
N LEU A 5 -14.58 -35.15 31.40
CA LEU A 5 -15.69 -35.77 30.67
C LEU A 5 -16.77 -34.76 30.24
N LYS A 6 -16.73 -33.51 30.74
CA LYS A 6 -17.62 -32.42 30.30
C LYS A 6 -17.08 -31.62 29.10
N LYS A 7 -15.75 -31.65 28.85
CA LYS A 7 -15.13 -31.01 27.66
C LYS A 7 -15.47 -31.70 26.33
N ILE A 8 -16.12 -32.86 26.34
CA ILE A 8 -16.49 -33.61 25.12
C ILE A 8 -18.01 -33.55 24.85
N LEU A 9 -18.82 -33.02 25.78
CA LEU A 9 -20.28 -32.94 25.60
C LEU A 9 -20.78 -31.61 25.03
N PHE A 10 -19.92 -30.59 24.92
CA PHE A 10 -20.29 -29.28 24.36
C PHE A 10 -20.21 -29.23 22.83
N LEU A 11 -19.72 -30.29 22.17
CA LEU A 11 -19.53 -30.33 20.71
C LEU A 11 -20.58 -31.19 19.96
N ILE A 12 -21.57 -31.79 20.63
CA ILE A 12 -22.46 -32.82 20.01
C ILE A 12 -23.97 -32.63 20.32
N VAL A 13 -24.44 -31.41 20.64
CA VAL A 13 -25.89 -31.14 20.72
C VAL A 13 -26.30 -29.98 19.81
N LEU A 14 -25.93 -30.11 18.53
CA LEU A 14 -26.45 -29.29 17.43
C LEU A 14 -27.08 -30.21 16.38
N THR A 15 -28.02 -31.05 16.82
CA THR A 15 -28.92 -31.83 15.93
C THR A 15 -30.11 -32.33 16.73
N LEU A 16 -31.22 -31.57 16.77
CA LEU A 16 -32.61 -32.05 16.76
C LEU A 16 -33.55 -30.88 17.07
N GLY A 17 -34.37 -30.51 16.09
CA GLY A 17 -35.24 -29.33 16.16
C GLY A 17 -36.42 -29.46 17.10
N PHE A 18 -36.85 -28.30 17.60
CA PHE A 18 -38.20 -28.06 18.09
C PHE A 18 -38.58 -26.62 17.71
N THR A 19 -39.65 -26.46 16.93
CA THR A 19 -40.25 -25.17 16.64
C THR A 19 -41.26 -24.84 17.74
N MET A 20 -41.15 -23.65 18.33
CA MET A 20 -42.27 -22.98 18.99
C MET A 20 -42.21 -21.48 18.70
N ASN A 21 -43.28 -20.95 18.11
CA ASN A 21 -43.58 -19.51 18.06
C ASN A 21 -44.00 -19.04 19.45
N VAL A 22 -43.44 -17.95 19.98
CA VAL A 22 -44.19 -16.97 20.79
C VAL A 22 -43.50 -15.59 20.70
N SER A 23 -44.32 -14.60 20.35
CA SER A 23 -44.07 -13.15 20.42
C SER A 23 -43.85 -12.68 21.86
N ALA A 24 -42.80 -11.90 22.14
CA ALA A 24 -42.79 -10.92 23.23
C ALA A 24 -41.57 -9.97 23.19
N LYS A 25 -41.85 -8.72 22.81
CA LYS A 25 -41.57 -7.51 23.61
C LYS A 25 -40.21 -7.45 24.34
N THR A 26 -39.23 -6.77 23.76
CA THR A 26 -37.96 -6.44 24.42
C THR A 26 -37.78 -4.93 24.53
N THR A 27 -38.30 -4.36 25.62
CA THR A 27 -37.64 -3.21 26.25
C THR A 27 -36.49 -3.83 27.03
N VAL A 28 -35.27 -3.71 26.51
CA VAL A 28 -34.07 -4.36 27.09
C VAL A 28 -33.55 -3.50 28.24
N GLU A 29 -33.35 -4.10 29.43
CA GLU A 29 -32.68 -3.43 30.54
C GLU A 29 -31.17 -3.29 30.24
N GLU A 30 -30.64 -2.08 30.45
CA GLU A 30 -29.30 -1.63 30.01
C GLU A 30 -28.19 -1.87 31.05
N ASP A 31 -28.52 -2.47 32.19
CA ASP A 31 -27.56 -2.70 33.27
C ASP A 31 -26.90 -4.07 33.14
N VAL A 32 -25.69 -4.06 32.60
CA VAL A 32 -24.80 -5.21 32.43
C VAL A 32 -24.39 -5.90 33.75
N SER A 33 -24.76 -5.35 34.91
CA SER A 33 -24.64 -6.02 36.21
C SER A 33 -25.85 -6.90 36.58
N LYS A 34 -26.90 -6.94 35.75
CA LYS A 34 -28.15 -7.66 36.02
C LYS A 34 -28.66 -8.41 34.78
N TYR A 35 -28.26 -9.68 34.64
CA TYR A 35 -28.84 -10.58 33.64
C TYR A 35 -29.72 -11.65 34.29
N ASP A 36 -30.78 -12.03 33.58
CA ASP A 36 -31.64 -13.15 33.93
C ASP A 36 -31.13 -14.40 33.19
N GLY A 37 -30.23 -15.15 33.84
CA GLY A 37 -29.61 -16.36 33.28
C GLY A 37 -28.24 -16.17 32.63
N ASP A 38 -27.76 -17.27 32.06
CA ASP A 38 -26.49 -17.32 31.32
C ASP A 38 -26.53 -16.45 30.06
N VAL A 39 -25.48 -15.65 29.81
CA VAL A 39 -25.43 -14.72 28.67
C VAL A 39 -24.14 -14.90 27.88
N TYR A 40 -24.23 -14.79 26.57
CA TYR A 40 -23.07 -14.68 25.69
C TYR A 40 -23.04 -13.30 25.03
N ILE A 41 -21.86 -12.71 24.94
CA ILE A 41 -21.62 -11.47 24.20
C ILE A 41 -20.52 -11.72 23.18
N ILE A 42 -20.80 -11.44 21.92
CA ILE A 42 -19.88 -11.60 20.80
C ILE A 42 -19.88 -10.26 20.06
N GLY A 43 -18.79 -9.50 20.16
CA GLY A 43 -18.74 -8.11 19.69
C GLY A 43 -19.90 -7.29 20.28
N SER A 44 -20.64 -6.59 19.43
CA SER A 44 -21.81 -5.79 19.77
C SER A 44 -23.14 -6.54 19.91
N SER A 45 -23.13 -7.89 19.90
CA SER A 45 -24.35 -8.70 20.01
C SER A 45 -24.41 -9.48 21.32
N LYS A 46 -25.55 -9.39 22.01
CA LYS A 46 -25.88 -10.16 23.21
C LYS A 46 -26.83 -11.32 22.86
N PHE A 47 -26.59 -12.48 23.45
CA PHE A 47 -27.46 -13.65 23.36
C PHE A 47 -27.94 -14.06 24.75
N ASP A 48 -29.26 -14.10 24.93
CA ASP A 48 -29.90 -14.48 26.18
C ASP A 48 -29.89 -16.02 26.39
N ASN A 49 -30.16 -16.43 27.63
CA ASN A 49 -29.98 -17.80 28.12
C ASN A 49 -30.80 -18.88 27.40
N ASP A 50 -31.87 -18.51 26.72
CA ASP A 50 -32.77 -19.41 25.98
C ASP A 50 -32.37 -19.56 24.50
N VAL A 51 -31.35 -18.83 24.04
CA VAL A 51 -30.85 -18.87 22.66
C VAL A 51 -29.68 -19.83 22.52
N ILE A 52 -29.80 -20.78 21.59
CA ILE A 52 -28.70 -21.65 21.19
C ILE A 52 -27.82 -20.89 20.19
N VAL A 53 -26.68 -20.38 20.64
CA VAL A 53 -25.71 -19.71 19.76
C VAL A 53 -25.05 -20.73 18.83
N THR A 54 -25.42 -20.69 17.55
CA THR A 54 -24.78 -21.53 16.52
C THR A 54 -23.54 -20.84 15.96
N GLY A 55 -22.65 -21.59 15.31
CA GLY A 55 -21.48 -21.00 14.65
C GLY A 55 -21.83 -19.94 13.59
N THR A 56 -23.01 -20.04 12.97
CA THR A 56 -23.51 -19.02 12.04
C THR A 56 -23.91 -17.73 12.76
N MET A 57 -24.61 -17.82 13.89
CA MET A 57 -25.01 -16.64 14.68
C MET A 57 -23.77 -15.92 15.25
N ALA A 58 -22.79 -16.69 15.73
CA ALA A 58 -21.52 -16.16 16.19
C ALA A 58 -20.74 -15.46 15.06
N GLY A 59 -20.71 -16.05 13.85
CA GLY A 59 -20.10 -15.43 12.68
C GLY A 59 -20.79 -14.14 12.22
N ILE A 60 -22.13 -14.09 12.28
CA ILE A 60 -22.90 -12.88 11.97
C ILE A 60 -22.61 -11.79 12.99
N ALA A 61 -22.61 -12.12 14.29
CA ALA A 61 -22.31 -11.17 15.36
C ALA A 61 -20.89 -10.58 15.21
N GLY A 62 -19.88 -11.42 14.96
CA GLY A 62 -18.52 -10.97 14.71
C GLY A 62 -18.40 -10.11 13.46
N GLY A 63 -19.03 -10.49 12.35
CA GLY A 63 -19.02 -9.70 11.12
C GLY A 63 -19.70 -8.34 11.25
N ARG A 64 -20.77 -8.23 12.07
CA ARG A 64 -21.40 -6.95 12.40
C ARG A 64 -20.46 -6.05 13.19
N GLU A 65 -19.74 -6.61 14.17
CA GLU A 65 -18.74 -5.86 14.92
C GLU A 65 -17.65 -5.31 14.00
N THR A 66 -17.07 -6.16 13.16
CA THR A 66 -16.09 -5.74 12.15
C THR A 66 -16.63 -4.61 11.26
N LEU A 67 -17.88 -4.73 10.82
CA LEU A 67 -18.50 -3.75 9.94
C LEU A 67 -18.82 -2.43 10.66
N ILE A 68 -19.21 -2.48 11.93
CA ILE A 68 -19.40 -1.29 12.77
C ILE A 68 -18.05 -0.61 13.02
N GLN A 69 -17.00 -1.37 13.31
CA GLN A 69 -15.65 -0.84 13.47
C GLN A 69 -15.16 -0.16 12.19
N TYR A 70 -15.41 -0.79 11.04
CA TYR A 70 -15.13 -0.26 9.72
C TYR A 70 -15.89 1.05 9.43
N LEU A 71 -17.21 1.07 9.68
CA LEU A 71 -18.07 2.21 9.33
C LEU A 71 -18.00 3.37 10.33
N ILE A 72 -17.74 3.11 11.62
CA ILE A 72 -17.72 4.14 12.67
C ILE A 72 -16.30 4.67 12.91
N TYR A 73 -15.28 3.81 12.88
CA TYR A 73 -13.92 4.19 13.28
C TYR A 73 -12.91 4.14 12.14
N ASN A 74 -13.36 3.97 10.88
CA ASN A 74 -12.54 4.00 9.66
C ASN A 74 -11.30 3.08 9.70
N ASN A 75 -11.34 1.99 10.46
CA ASN A 75 -10.19 1.12 10.68
C ASN A 75 -10.17 -0.02 9.65
N TYR A 76 -9.30 0.08 8.64
CA TYR A 76 -9.18 -0.90 7.54
C TYR A 76 -8.41 -2.18 7.94
N GLU A 77 -7.67 -2.16 9.05
CA GLU A 77 -6.99 -3.33 9.63
C GLU A 77 -7.74 -3.85 10.86
N TYR A 78 -8.94 -4.42 10.66
CA TYR A 78 -9.58 -5.18 11.73
C TYR A 78 -8.88 -6.54 11.87
N ASP A 79 -8.11 -6.74 12.94
CA ASP A 79 -7.60 -8.06 13.30
C ASP A 79 -8.76 -8.90 13.86
N PRO A 80 -9.14 -10.03 13.23
CA PRO A 80 -10.16 -10.94 13.78
C PRO A 80 -9.81 -11.48 15.17
N THR A 81 -8.57 -11.34 15.66
CA THR A 81 -8.19 -11.63 17.05
C THR A 81 -8.68 -10.59 18.08
N ASP A 82 -9.14 -9.42 17.63
CA ASP A 82 -9.76 -8.39 18.49
C ASP A 82 -11.24 -8.69 18.81
N LEU A 83 -11.87 -9.63 18.10
CA LEU A 83 -13.21 -10.08 18.45
C LEU A 83 -13.18 -10.74 19.83
N ARG A 84 -13.69 -10.08 20.87
CA ARG A 84 -13.82 -10.67 22.21
C ARG A 84 -15.16 -11.37 22.38
N ILE A 85 -15.12 -12.57 22.98
CA ILE A 85 -16.31 -13.33 23.35
C ILE A 85 -16.37 -13.44 24.87
N TYR A 86 -17.42 -12.87 25.45
CA TYR A 86 -17.67 -12.92 26.89
C TYR A 86 -18.82 -13.85 27.21
N TYR A 87 -18.70 -14.56 28.33
CA TYR A 87 -19.73 -15.44 28.86
C TYR A 87 -19.98 -15.08 30.33
N TYR A 88 -21.23 -14.78 30.65
CA TYR A 88 -21.70 -14.64 32.02
C TYR A 88 -22.43 -15.92 32.44
N SER A 89 -22.04 -16.49 33.58
CA SER A 89 -22.77 -17.61 34.18
C SER A 89 -23.61 -17.15 35.36
N GLU A 90 -24.91 -17.42 35.31
CA GLU A 90 -25.81 -17.16 36.44
C GLU A 90 -25.43 -18.03 37.65
N LEU A 91 -24.91 -19.23 37.40
CA LEU A 91 -24.62 -20.25 38.41
C LEU A 91 -23.60 -19.78 39.46
N ASP A 92 -22.57 -19.05 39.03
CA ASP A 92 -21.52 -18.53 39.89
C ASP A 92 -21.41 -17.01 39.87
N SER A 93 -22.26 -16.32 39.10
CA SER A 93 -22.32 -14.87 38.98
C SER A 93 -20.98 -14.27 38.54
N SER A 94 -20.27 -14.97 37.65
CA SER A 94 -18.96 -14.57 37.15
C SER A 94 -18.95 -14.36 35.65
N TRP A 95 -18.05 -13.48 35.20
CA TRP A 95 -17.74 -13.27 33.80
C TRP A 95 -16.49 -14.02 33.40
N SER A 96 -16.49 -14.56 32.19
CA SER A 96 -15.34 -15.21 31.60
C SER A 96 -15.13 -14.76 30.16
N VAL A 97 -13.88 -14.66 29.74
CA VAL A 97 -13.51 -14.52 28.33
C VAL A 97 -13.26 -15.90 27.73
N LEU A 98 -13.88 -16.17 26.59
CA LEU A 98 -13.71 -17.41 25.84
C LEU A 98 -12.55 -17.26 24.85
N PRO A 99 -11.74 -18.33 24.66
CA PRO A 99 -10.63 -18.28 23.73
C PRO A 99 -11.13 -18.24 22.28
N VAL A 100 -10.55 -17.34 21.49
CA VAL A 100 -10.91 -17.12 20.08
C VAL A 100 -9.88 -17.77 19.15
N THR A 101 -8.62 -17.86 19.62
CA THR A 101 -7.55 -18.59 18.94
C THR A 101 -7.11 -19.83 19.73
N ALA A 102 -6.33 -20.71 19.09
CA ALA A 102 -5.83 -21.93 19.72
C ALA A 102 -4.80 -21.68 20.84
N ASP A 103 -4.22 -20.48 20.89
CA ASP A 103 -3.19 -20.08 21.86
C ASP A 103 -3.78 -19.37 23.09
N GLU A 104 -5.08 -19.03 23.05
CA GLU A 104 -5.81 -18.45 24.17
C GLU A 104 -6.43 -19.54 25.07
N GLU A 105 -6.50 -19.27 26.37
CA GLU A 105 -7.21 -20.13 27.32
C GLU A 105 -8.45 -19.43 27.89
N PHE A 106 -9.47 -20.23 28.16
CA PHE A 106 -10.63 -19.80 28.96
C PHE A 106 -10.19 -19.23 30.30
N ARG A 107 -10.67 -18.02 30.63
CA ARG A 107 -10.27 -17.28 31.82
C ARG A 107 -11.46 -16.51 32.41
N GLU A 108 -11.60 -16.55 33.74
CA GLU A 108 -12.51 -15.69 34.49
C GLU A 108 -11.96 -14.25 34.56
N LEU A 109 -12.82 -13.25 34.36
CA LEU A 109 -12.46 -11.83 34.43
C LEU A 109 -12.33 -11.38 35.89
N THR A 110 -11.43 -10.43 36.14
CA THR A 110 -11.32 -9.73 37.43
C THR A 110 -12.41 -8.68 37.58
N ASP A 111 -12.70 -8.23 38.80
CA ASP A 111 -13.69 -7.17 39.05
C ASP A 111 -13.39 -5.88 38.28
N GLU A 112 -12.10 -5.53 38.10
CA GLU A 112 -11.65 -4.36 37.34
C GLU A 112 -11.91 -4.52 35.83
N GLU A 113 -11.62 -5.70 35.27
CA GLU A 113 -11.91 -5.99 33.85
C GLU A 113 -13.41 -6.11 33.58
N VAL A 114 -14.20 -6.55 34.58
CA VAL A 114 -15.66 -6.48 34.49
C VAL A 114 -16.10 -5.02 34.50
N GLU A 115 -15.55 -4.18 35.37
CA GLU A 115 -15.87 -2.74 35.39
C GLU A 115 -15.55 -2.07 34.04
N GLU A 116 -14.38 -2.33 33.46
CA GLU A 116 -13.97 -1.87 32.13
C GLU A 116 -14.90 -2.39 31.02
N LEU A 117 -15.16 -3.70 30.99
CA LEU A 117 -16.12 -4.31 30.07
C LEU A 117 -17.48 -3.63 30.16
N THR A 118 -17.96 -3.34 31.37
CA THR A 118 -19.27 -2.72 31.57
C THR A 118 -19.34 -1.25 31.17
N GLN A 119 -18.20 -0.54 31.12
CA GLN A 119 -18.15 0.88 30.72
C GLN A 119 -18.08 1.04 29.19
N ASP A 120 -17.32 0.18 28.50
CA ASP A 120 -17.01 0.36 27.09
C ASP A 120 -17.87 -0.48 26.13
N LEU A 121 -18.62 -1.46 26.66
CA LEU A 121 -19.38 -2.38 25.83
C LEU A 121 -20.67 -1.75 25.25
N LYS A 122 -20.67 -1.57 23.93
CA LYS A 122 -21.86 -1.13 23.17
C LYS A 122 -22.61 -2.33 22.60
N ILE A 123 -23.81 -2.61 23.13
CA ILE A 123 -24.68 -3.69 22.63
C ILE A 123 -25.73 -3.12 21.68
N TYR A 124 -25.57 -3.35 20.39
CA TYR A 124 -26.50 -2.91 19.34
C TYR A 124 -27.55 -3.97 18.99
N TYR A 125 -27.25 -5.24 19.22
CA TYR A 125 -28.14 -6.36 18.89
C TYR A 125 -28.42 -7.25 20.10
N VAL A 126 -29.65 -7.76 20.19
CA VAL A 126 -30.03 -8.80 21.15
C VAL A 126 -30.72 -9.93 20.41
N ASN A 127 -30.20 -11.15 20.53
CA ASN A 127 -30.74 -12.34 19.86
C ASN A 127 -30.94 -12.14 18.34
N GLU A 128 -29.96 -11.49 17.70
CA GLU A 128 -29.94 -11.09 16.27
C GLU A 128 -30.85 -9.92 15.86
N GLU A 129 -31.72 -9.44 16.74
CA GLU A 129 -32.58 -8.28 16.50
C GLU A 129 -31.85 -6.97 16.86
N GLU A 130 -31.88 -6.00 15.95
CA GLU A 130 -31.27 -4.68 16.17
C GLU A 130 -32.12 -3.85 17.13
N LYS A 131 -31.46 -3.16 18.07
CA LYS A 131 -32.14 -2.20 18.93
C LYS A 131 -32.64 -1.00 18.14
N THR A 132 -33.73 -0.42 18.61
CA THR A 132 -34.28 0.84 18.08
C THR A 132 -34.16 1.91 19.15
N ILE A 133 -33.58 3.05 18.78
CA ILE A 133 -33.45 4.26 19.59
C ILE A 133 -34.70 5.12 19.36
N GLU A 134 -35.34 5.55 20.45
CA GLU A 134 -36.53 6.41 20.38
C GLU A 134 -36.16 7.85 20.74
N VAL A 135 -36.35 8.79 19.82
CA VAL A 135 -36.05 10.22 20.03
C VAL A 135 -37.35 11.02 19.97
N PRO A 136 -37.72 11.80 21.00
CA PRO A 136 -38.84 12.73 20.91
C PRO A 136 -38.62 13.74 19.79
N TYR A 137 -39.55 13.83 18.84
CA TYR A 137 -39.45 14.73 17.69
C TYR A 137 -40.86 15.16 17.27
N GLU A 138 -41.20 16.41 17.52
CA GLU A 138 -42.50 17.01 17.20
C GLU A 138 -42.28 18.09 16.14
N VAL A 139 -42.93 17.95 14.99
CA VAL A 139 -42.81 18.88 13.87
C VAL A 139 -44.17 19.11 13.21
N GLU A 140 -44.52 20.37 12.97
CA GLU A 140 -45.70 20.75 12.20
C GLU A 140 -45.29 20.98 10.74
N LEU A 141 -45.83 20.18 9.83
CA LEU A 141 -45.58 20.29 8.40
C LEU A 141 -46.67 21.08 7.68
N GLU A 142 -46.29 21.82 6.65
CA GLU A 142 -47.24 22.47 5.75
C GLU A 142 -48.07 21.44 4.95
N GLU A 143 -49.26 21.83 4.51
CA GLU A 143 -50.17 20.93 3.78
C GLU A 143 -49.52 20.44 2.47
N GLY A 144 -49.30 19.13 2.36
CA GLY A 144 -48.69 18.48 1.19
C GLY A 144 -47.26 17.99 1.40
N TYR A 145 -46.61 18.33 2.53
CA TYR A 145 -45.28 17.84 2.88
C TYR A 145 -45.35 16.59 3.79
N SER A 146 -44.38 15.68 3.64
CA SER A 146 -44.13 14.51 4.49
C SER A 146 -42.68 14.44 4.92
N LEU A 147 -42.39 13.74 6.03
CA LEU A 147 -41.01 13.53 6.46
C LEU A 147 -40.31 12.51 5.56
N GLU A 148 -39.07 12.83 5.19
CA GLU A 148 -38.12 11.93 4.55
C GLU A 148 -36.84 11.88 5.39
N PHE A 149 -36.21 10.71 5.43
CA PHE A 149 -35.03 10.46 6.26
C PHE A 149 -33.89 9.99 5.39
N TYR A 150 -32.72 10.58 5.60
CA TYR A 150 -31.48 10.08 5.05
C TYR A 150 -30.62 9.61 6.22
N ALA A 151 -30.31 8.32 6.28
CA ALA A 151 -29.70 7.69 7.42
C ALA A 151 -28.60 6.74 6.99
N PRO A 152 -27.43 7.28 6.59
CA PRO A 152 -26.34 6.47 6.12
C PRO A 152 -25.75 5.61 7.24
N GLY A 153 -25.20 4.48 6.80
CA GLY A 153 -24.90 3.31 7.59
C GLY A 153 -25.08 2.10 6.67
N LEU A 154 -25.67 1.01 7.17
CA LEU A 154 -26.03 -0.16 6.35
C LEU A 154 -27.26 0.08 5.45
N ASN A 155 -27.33 1.24 4.77
CA ASN A 155 -28.46 1.73 3.96
C ASN A 155 -29.78 1.80 4.75
N LYS A 156 -29.75 2.48 5.90
CA LYS A 156 -30.80 2.45 6.91
C LYS A 156 -31.90 3.50 6.72
N ASP A 157 -31.82 4.33 5.67
CA ASP A 157 -32.78 5.40 5.34
C ASP A 157 -34.24 4.96 5.50
N SER A 158 -34.59 3.81 4.90
CA SER A 158 -35.96 3.28 4.92
C SER A 158 -36.40 2.64 6.25
N GLU A 159 -35.47 2.46 7.17
CA GLU A 159 -35.71 1.86 8.49
C GLU A 159 -36.03 2.91 9.56
N VAL A 160 -35.62 4.17 9.35
CA VAL A 160 -35.99 5.29 10.22
C VAL A 160 -37.47 5.62 10.04
N LYS A 161 -38.19 5.78 11.15
CA LYS A 161 -39.63 6.07 11.16
C LYS A 161 -39.97 7.20 12.09
N HIS A 162 -41.04 7.93 11.79
CA HIS A 162 -41.66 8.88 12.71
C HIS A 162 -43.07 8.43 13.08
N GLU A 163 -43.28 8.11 14.36
CA GLU A 163 -44.56 7.62 14.87
C GLU A 163 -44.87 8.24 16.24
N ASN A 164 -46.08 8.78 16.42
CA ASN A 164 -46.56 9.33 17.70
C ASN A 164 -45.64 10.41 18.32
N GLY A 165 -45.06 11.30 17.50
CA GLY A 165 -44.19 12.39 17.98
C GLY A 165 -42.77 11.92 18.35
N LYS A 166 -42.33 10.79 17.80
CA LYS A 166 -40.99 10.23 18.03
C LYS A 166 -40.37 9.73 16.73
N LEU A 167 -39.06 9.85 16.63
CA LEU A 167 -38.26 9.10 15.67
C LEU A 167 -37.89 7.74 16.26
N LEU A 168 -37.95 6.71 15.44
CA LEU A 168 -37.52 5.35 15.71
C LEU A 168 -36.34 5.08 14.80
N ILE A 169 -35.14 4.97 15.36
CA ILE A 169 -33.87 4.95 14.62
C ILE A 169 -33.12 3.64 14.93
N PRO A 170 -32.67 2.86 13.93
CA PRO A 170 -31.82 1.70 14.17
C PRO A 170 -30.54 2.08 14.94
N ALA A 171 -30.14 1.26 15.90
CA ALA A 171 -29.03 1.61 16.80
C ALA A 171 -27.65 1.66 16.13
N THR A 172 -27.51 1.06 14.93
CA THR A 172 -26.28 1.13 14.13
C THR A 172 -26.27 2.28 13.12
N THR A 173 -27.33 3.10 13.07
CA THR A 173 -27.38 4.29 12.24
C THR A 173 -26.34 5.31 12.71
N LEU A 174 -25.54 5.82 11.78
CA LEU A 174 -24.43 6.74 12.07
C LEU A 174 -24.98 8.14 12.37
N TYR A 175 -25.79 8.64 11.45
CA TYR A 175 -26.54 9.88 11.58
C TYR A 175 -27.85 9.77 10.80
N VAL A 176 -28.79 10.65 11.09
CA VAL A 176 -30.08 10.77 10.41
C VAL A 176 -30.30 12.23 10.07
N GLU A 177 -30.45 12.56 8.80
CA GLU A 177 -31.00 13.83 8.35
C GLU A 177 -32.49 13.70 8.11
N ILE A 178 -33.22 14.76 8.42
CA ILE A 178 -34.68 14.81 8.39
C ILE A 178 -35.08 15.94 7.47
N TYR A 179 -35.90 15.61 6.48
CA TYR A 179 -36.42 16.54 5.50
C TYR A 179 -37.94 16.58 5.54
N ALA A 180 -38.52 17.72 5.19
CA ALA A 180 -39.89 17.80 4.72
C ALA A 180 -39.86 17.79 3.18
N SER A 181 -40.48 16.80 2.57
CA SER A 181 -40.60 16.67 1.12
C SER A 181 -42.05 16.68 0.67
N ASN A 182 -42.35 17.33 -0.46
CA ASN A 182 -43.63 17.20 -1.15
C ASN A 182 -43.49 16.48 -2.51
N GLY A 183 -42.30 15.94 -2.81
CA GLY A 183 -41.94 15.28 -4.07
C GLY A 183 -41.49 16.22 -5.20
N GLU A 184 -41.56 17.54 -5.02
CA GLU A 184 -40.97 18.54 -5.92
C GLU A 184 -39.89 19.38 -5.21
N GLU A 185 -40.04 19.62 -3.91
CA GLU A 185 -39.15 20.38 -3.05
C GLU A 185 -38.90 19.61 -1.75
N GLU A 186 -37.62 19.58 -1.34
CA GLU A 186 -37.14 19.01 -0.09
C GLU A 186 -36.57 20.14 0.78
N ILE A 187 -37.05 20.22 2.02
CA ILE A 187 -36.64 21.23 2.99
C ILE A 187 -35.97 20.49 4.14
N TYR A 188 -34.68 20.71 4.34
CA TYR A 188 -33.97 20.21 5.50
C TYR A 188 -34.60 20.77 6.78
N LEU A 189 -34.91 19.88 7.72
CA LEU A 189 -35.51 20.23 9.00
C LEU A 189 -34.49 20.14 10.13
N ASP A 190 -33.84 18.98 10.25
CA ASP A 190 -32.98 18.67 11.39
C ASP A 190 -32.06 17.48 11.09
N SER A 191 -31.10 17.22 11.97
CA SER A 191 -30.34 15.98 11.96
C SER A 191 -30.17 15.42 13.37
N PHE A 192 -29.93 14.12 13.46
CA PHE A 192 -29.73 13.41 14.71
C PHE A 192 -28.64 12.37 14.56
N GLU A 193 -27.68 12.38 15.47
CA GLU A 193 -26.68 11.32 15.58
C GLU A 193 -27.02 10.39 16.75
N PRO A 194 -27.33 9.11 16.49
CA PRO A 194 -27.70 8.18 17.55
C PRO A 194 -26.61 7.88 18.59
N SER A 195 -25.34 8.15 18.25
CA SER A 195 -24.20 8.16 19.19
C SER A 195 -24.40 9.15 20.35
N ASP A 196 -25.19 10.20 20.15
CA ASP A 196 -25.36 11.34 21.07
C ASP A 196 -26.44 11.14 22.16
N SER A 197 -26.87 9.88 22.38
CA SER A 197 -27.62 9.50 23.59
C SER A 197 -26.73 9.43 24.86
N GLY A 198 -25.47 9.88 24.75
CA GLY A 198 -24.50 10.01 25.84
C GLY A 198 -23.03 10.23 25.44
N PHE A 199 -22.65 10.38 24.16
CA PHE A 199 -21.26 10.62 23.73
C PHE A 199 -21.04 12.08 23.26
N VAL A 200 -20.09 12.77 23.87
CA VAL A 200 -19.81 14.22 23.72
C VAL A 200 -19.39 14.65 22.30
N ASN A 201 -19.99 15.76 21.82
CA ASN A 201 -19.60 16.60 20.67
C ASN A 201 -18.07 16.80 20.46
N SER A 202 -17.48 16.32 19.36
CA SER A 202 -16.17 16.79 18.87
C SER A 202 -16.13 17.16 17.38
N TYR A 203 -17.27 17.24 16.69
CA TYR A 203 -17.34 17.60 15.27
C TYR A 203 -18.24 18.82 15.01
N THR A 204 -18.05 19.51 13.87
CA THR A 204 -18.94 20.58 13.41
C THR A 204 -18.97 20.70 11.89
N ALA A 205 -20.13 21.08 11.36
CA ALA A 205 -20.28 21.49 9.96
C ALA A 205 -19.85 22.94 9.76
N VAL A 206 -19.24 23.26 8.62
CA VAL A 206 -18.87 24.64 8.27
C VAL A 206 -19.33 24.98 6.84
N ARG A 207 -19.99 26.13 6.71
CA ARG A 207 -20.56 26.63 5.44
C ARG A 207 -19.89 27.90 4.93
N ASN A 208 -19.03 28.51 5.74
CA ASN A 208 -18.38 29.79 5.46
C ASN A 208 -17.14 29.98 6.36
N VAL A 209 -16.38 31.03 6.04
CA VAL A 209 -15.14 31.41 6.74
C VAL A 209 -15.34 31.70 8.23
N GLU A 210 -16.48 32.27 8.62
CA GLU A 210 -16.72 32.62 10.03
C GLU A 210 -16.91 31.36 10.87
N ASP A 211 -17.68 30.39 10.35
CA ASP A 211 -17.91 29.10 11.02
C ASP A 211 -16.62 28.28 11.11
N PHE A 212 -15.82 28.27 10.04
CA PHE A 212 -14.52 27.61 10.03
C PHE A 212 -13.59 28.17 11.11
N ASN A 213 -13.46 29.50 11.19
CA ASN A 213 -12.61 30.12 12.20
C ASN A 213 -13.11 29.87 13.63
N LYS A 214 -14.43 29.82 13.85
CA LYS A 214 -14.99 29.43 15.16
C LYS A 214 -14.66 27.99 15.51
N ALA A 215 -14.72 27.08 14.55
CA ALA A 215 -14.40 25.68 14.73
C ALA A 215 -12.92 25.47 15.11
N LEU A 216 -12.01 26.12 14.38
CA LEU A 216 -10.58 26.08 14.68
C LEU A 216 -10.23 26.73 16.03
N ALA A 217 -10.96 27.77 16.44
CA ALA A 217 -10.75 28.43 17.72
C ALA A 217 -11.30 27.64 18.93
N SER A 218 -12.17 26.65 18.71
CA SER A 218 -12.73 25.81 19.77
C SER A 218 -11.73 24.75 20.22
N SER A 219 -11.53 24.57 21.53
CA SER A 219 -10.73 23.45 22.06
C SER A 219 -11.43 22.10 22.00
N GLU A 220 -12.76 22.10 21.84
CA GLU A 220 -13.58 20.88 21.91
C GLU A 220 -13.83 20.26 20.52
N ILE A 221 -13.55 21.00 19.45
CA ILE A 221 -13.82 20.56 18.08
C ILE A 221 -12.54 20.00 17.49
N GLU A 222 -12.56 18.73 17.12
CA GLU A 222 -11.46 17.98 16.53
C GLU A 222 -11.78 17.54 15.10
N TYR A 223 -13.05 17.57 14.67
CA TYR A 223 -13.47 17.23 13.31
C TYR A 223 -14.31 18.34 12.68
N ILE A 224 -14.00 18.71 11.45
CA ILE A 224 -14.69 19.76 10.68
C ILE A 224 -15.06 19.15 9.33
N TYR A 225 -16.32 19.25 8.92
CA TYR A 225 -16.71 18.88 7.56
C TYR A 225 -17.34 20.06 6.83
N LEU A 226 -17.04 20.17 5.54
CA LEU A 226 -17.57 21.24 4.69
C LEU A 226 -19.00 20.92 4.22
N GLU A 227 -19.81 21.96 4.08
CA GLU A 227 -21.16 21.88 3.48
C GLU A 227 -21.35 22.90 2.34
N ALA A 228 -20.30 23.64 2.01
CA ALA A 228 -20.28 24.59 0.93
C ALA A 228 -18.84 24.85 0.48
N ASP A 229 -18.68 25.30 -0.76
CA ASP A 229 -17.42 25.89 -1.22
C ASP A 229 -17.13 27.15 -0.39
N ILE A 230 -15.90 27.28 0.11
CA ILE A 230 -15.47 28.40 0.94
C ILE A 230 -14.32 29.13 0.27
N ASP A 231 -14.59 30.38 -0.10
CA ASP A 231 -13.60 31.36 -0.50
C ASP A 231 -12.94 31.98 0.73
N LEU A 232 -11.67 31.65 0.95
CA LEU A 232 -10.88 32.12 2.07
C LEU A 232 -10.19 33.45 1.72
N PRO A 233 -10.26 34.48 2.59
CA PRO A 233 -9.52 35.73 2.38
C PRO A 233 -8.05 35.64 2.81
N THR A 234 -7.71 34.66 3.66
CA THR A 234 -6.37 34.42 4.23
C THR A 234 -6.17 32.93 4.45
N ALA A 235 -4.93 32.51 4.70
CA ALA A 235 -4.62 31.15 5.12
C ALA A 235 -5.34 30.76 6.42
N LEU A 236 -5.62 29.46 6.58
CA LEU A 236 -6.07 28.84 7.81
C LEU A 236 -4.86 28.37 8.61
N GLU A 237 -4.62 28.98 9.77
CA GLU A 237 -3.55 28.57 10.69
C GLU A 237 -3.98 27.37 11.53
N ILE A 238 -3.22 26.28 11.46
CA ILE A 238 -3.45 25.06 12.24
C ILE A 238 -2.39 24.96 13.34
N THR A 239 -2.84 24.93 14.60
CA THR A 239 -2.00 24.92 15.81
C THR A 239 -2.44 23.87 16.84
N LYS A 240 -3.37 23.01 16.44
CA LYS A 240 -3.91 21.89 17.23
C LYS A 240 -4.14 20.69 16.32
N GLU A 241 -4.50 19.56 16.93
CA GLU A 241 -5.06 18.42 16.22
C GLU A 241 -6.45 18.76 15.66
N VAL A 242 -6.65 18.51 14.36
CA VAL A 242 -7.94 18.66 13.71
C VAL A 242 -7.99 17.84 12.41
N THR A 243 -9.13 17.20 12.18
CA THR A 243 -9.49 16.58 10.91
C THR A 243 -10.42 17.51 10.14
N ILE A 244 -10.13 17.75 8.87
CA ILE A 244 -10.96 18.52 7.94
C ILE A 244 -11.38 17.58 6.79
N ASP A 245 -12.67 17.28 6.75
CA ASP A 245 -13.30 16.56 5.66
C ASP A 245 -13.84 17.55 4.62
N LEU A 246 -13.30 17.47 3.42
CA LEU A 246 -13.68 18.32 2.30
C LEU A 246 -15.11 18.05 1.82
N ASN A 247 -15.65 16.84 2.04
CA ASN A 247 -17.04 16.45 1.75
C ASN A 247 -17.57 16.87 0.35
N GLY A 248 -16.70 16.82 -0.65
CA GLY A 248 -16.97 17.20 -2.04
C GLY A 248 -16.85 18.70 -2.36
N TYR A 249 -16.52 19.54 -1.37
CA TYR A 249 -16.48 21.00 -1.50
C TYR A 249 -15.06 21.55 -1.64
N ASN A 250 -14.98 22.79 -2.10
CA ASN A 250 -13.72 23.46 -2.42
C ASN A 250 -13.32 24.47 -1.34
N LEU A 251 -12.04 24.48 -0.99
CA LEU A 251 -11.38 25.55 -0.25
C LEU A 251 -10.47 26.29 -1.21
N THR A 252 -10.84 27.53 -1.52
CA THR A 252 -10.08 28.37 -2.45
C THR A 252 -9.63 29.62 -1.72
N VAL A 253 -8.34 29.92 -1.73
CA VAL A 253 -7.92 31.24 -1.27
C VAL A 253 -8.11 32.26 -2.39
N THR A 254 -8.70 33.42 -2.07
CA THR A 254 -9.03 34.45 -3.08
C THR A 254 -8.02 35.58 -3.18
N GLU A 255 -7.07 35.68 -2.24
CA GLU A 255 -6.05 36.71 -2.19
C GLU A 255 -4.65 36.13 -1.94
N ASP A 256 -3.59 36.87 -2.25
CA ASP A 256 -2.21 36.43 -2.01
C ASP A 256 -1.93 36.31 -0.50
N THR A 257 -1.67 35.09 -0.03
CA THR A 257 -1.36 34.80 1.39
C THR A 257 0.09 35.07 1.77
N ALA A 258 0.88 35.66 0.88
CA ALA A 258 2.30 35.88 1.09
C ALA A 258 3.11 34.60 1.37
N GLY A 259 2.59 33.43 0.95
CA GLY A 259 3.27 32.14 1.07
C GLY A 259 2.72 31.20 2.13
N ASP A 260 1.70 31.61 2.87
CA ASP A 260 1.14 30.81 3.96
C ASP A 260 0.23 29.65 3.45
N GLY A 261 -0.05 29.63 2.14
CA GLY A 261 -0.88 28.62 1.48
C GLY A 261 -2.37 28.72 1.82
N VAL A 262 -3.15 27.66 1.55
CA VAL A 262 -4.52 27.52 2.05
C VAL A 262 -4.48 27.12 3.52
N PHE A 263 -3.65 26.13 3.84
CA PHE A 263 -3.34 25.72 5.21
C PHE A 263 -1.91 26.05 5.57
N HIS A 264 -1.73 26.77 6.68
CA HIS A 264 -0.44 27.01 7.32
C HIS A 264 -0.38 26.20 8.62
N VAL A 265 0.34 25.09 8.60
CA VAL A 265 0.39 24.14 9.72
C VAL A 265 1.63 24.41 10.54
N LEU A 266 1.45 24.99 11.73
CA LEU A 266 2.51 25.47 12.60
C LEU A 266 2.92 24.42 13.64
N GLU A 267 3.96 24.72 14.43
CA GLU A 267 4.35 23.90 15.58
C GLU A 267 3.16 23.63 16.51
N GLY A 268 2.89 22.36 16.81
CA GLY A 268 1.74 21.90 17.60
C GLY A 268 0.47 21.63 16.79
N GLY A 269 0.43 21.99 15.50
CA GLY A 269 -0.63 21.59 14.57
C GLY A 269 -0.47 20.15 14.10
N ASP A 270 -1.56 19.40 14.08
CA ASP A 270 -1.69 18.09 13.46
C ASP A 270 -2.96 18.09 12.61
N LEU A 271 -2.77 18.29 11.30
CA LEU A 271 -3.86 18.42 10.34
C LEU A 271 -4.08 17.09 9.62
N THR A 272 -5.29 16.55 9.68
CA THR A 272 -5.72 15.47 8.79
C THR A 272 -6.73 16.00 7.77
N ILE A 273 -6.54 15.69 6.49
CA ILE A 273 -7.46 16.09 5.41
C ILE A 273 -8.08 14.83 4.79
N GLU A 274 -9.41 14.79 4.76
CA GLU A 274 -10.19 13.68 4.23
C GLU A 274 -11.24 14.14 3.21
N GLY A 275 -11.91 13.18 2.59
CA GLY A 275 -12.98 13.43 1.63
C GLY A 275 -12.50 13.89 0.25
N GLU A 276 -13.45 13.91 -0.68
CA GLU A 276 -13.26 14.51 -2.00
C GLU A 276 -13.45 16.04 -1.94
N GLY A 277 -12.97 16.79 -2.92
CA GLY A 277 -13.05 18.26 -2.94
C GLY A 277 -11.75 18.88 -3.43
N THR A 278 -11.71 20.20 -3.60
CA THR A 278 -10.51 20.88 -4.13
C THR A 278 -9.91 21.85 -3.11
N ILE A 279 -8.61 21.76 -2.90
CA ILE A 279 -7.81 22.78 -2.22
C ILE A 279 -6.99 23.51 -3.29
N ASP A 280 -7.37 24.75 -3.58
CA ASP A 280 -6.71 25.59 -4.60
C ASP A 280 -5.89 26.70 -3.94
N GLY A 281 -4.58 26.53 -3.99
CA GLY A 281 -3.61 27.54 -3.59
C GLY A 281 -3.62 28.72 -4.56
N VAL A 282 -3.67 29.93 -3.99
CA VAL A 282 -3.51 31.18 -4.74
C VAL A 282 -2.41 32.03 -4.11
N GLY A 283 -1.47 32.47 -4.94
CA GLY A 283 -0.30 33.21 -4.49
C GLY A 283 0.59 33.66 -5.66
N LYS A 284 1.74 34.23 -5.32
CA LYS A 284 2.71 34.74 -6.31
C LYS A 284 3.94 33.86 -6.45
N ASN A 285 4.24 33.41 -7.67
CA ASN A 285 5.40 32.56 -7.96
C ASN A 285 5.50 31.39 -6.95
N ASN A 286 6.64 31.22 -6.27
CA ASN A 286 6.92 30.13 -5.34
C ASN A 286 6.12 30.21 -4.02
N TYR A 287 5.29 31.23 -3.86
CA TYR A 287 4.36 31.37 -2.74
C TYR A 287 2.96 30.86 -3.07
N ASN A 288 2.76 30.27 -4.26
CA ASN A 288 1.46 29.76 -4.67
C ASN A 288 1.17 28.35 -4.12
N ILE A 289 0.97 28.24 -2.80
CA ILE A 289 0.99 26.98 -2.07
C ILE A 289 -0.44 26.54 -1.69
N ALA A 290 -0.74 25.24 -1.75
CA ALA A 290 -1.95 24.67 -1.17
C ALA A 290 -1.75 24.37 0.31
N ILE A 291 -0.68 23.64 0.66
CA ILE A 291 -0.33 23.31 2.05
C ILE A 291 1.09 23.76 2.34
N PHE A 292 1.25 24.59 3.36
CA PHE A 292 2.53 24.93 3.95
C PHE A 292 2.63 24.37 5.37
N ALA A 293 3.46 23.35 5.58
CA ALA A 293 3.78 22.84 6.90
C ALA A 293 5.10 23.44 7.42
N GLU A 294 5.02 24.21 8.50
CA GLU A 294 6.14 24.80 9.22
C GLU A 294 6.20 24.21 10.64
N ALA A 295 6.95 23.12 10.80
CA ALA A 295 7.09 22.34 12.04
C ALA A 295 5.84 21.58 12.53
N GLY A 296 4.69 21.69 11.86
CA GLY A 296 3.49 20.87 12.14
C GLY A 296 3.44 19.55 11.36
N ARG A 297 2.44 18.73 11.69
CA ARG A 297 2.16 17.45 11.03
C ARG A 297 0.95 17.57 10.10
N VAL A 298 1.03 16.95 8.92
CA VAL A 298 -0.06 16.90 7.94
C VAL A 298 -0.26 15.48 7.44
N THR A 299 -1.49 15.00 7.47
CA THR A 299 -1.92 13.73 6.87
C THR A 299 -2.94 14.01 5.77
N ILE A 300 -2.68 13.55 4.55
CA ILE A 300 -3.56 13.72 3.39
C ILE A 300 -4.13 12.37 2.98
N ASN A 301 -5.44 12.16 3.16
CA ASN A 301 -6.13 10.93 2.78
C ASN A 301 -6.88 11.04 1.44
N GLY A 302 -7.26 12.25 1.03
CA GLY A 302 -8.05 12.49 -0.19
C GLY A 302 -8.01 13.94 -0.69
N GLY A 303 -8.81 14.20 -1.72
CA GLY A 303 -8.98 15.53 -2.32
C GLY A 303 -8.06 15.83 -3.51
N LEU A 304 -8.37 16.92 -4.22
CA LEU A 304 -7.59 17.50 -5.30
C LEU A 304 -6.83 18.72 -4.78
N TYR A 305 -5.51 18.71 -4.93
CA TYR A 305 -4.63 19.83 -4.59
C TYR A 305 -4.14 20.49 -5.86
N THR A 306 -4.38 21.79 -5.98
CA THR A 306 -3.93 22.56 -7.14
C THR A 306 -3.44 23.94 -6.79
N ASN A 307 -2.66 24.53 -7.70
CA ASN A 307 -2.21 25.92 -7.65
C ASN A 307 -2.12 26.51 -9.06
N VAL A 308 -2.97 26.01 -9.98
CA VAL A 308 -2.96 26.47 -11.39
C VAL A 308 -3.37 27.93 -11.54
N ASN A 309 -4.12 28.46 -10.57
CA ASN A 309 -4.53 29.85 -10.48
C ASN A 309 -3.40 30.72 -9.89
N THR A 310 -2.41 31.05 -10.72
CA THR A 310 -1.23 31.82 -10.31
C THR A 310 -1.35 33.32 -10.60
N VAL A 311 -0.77 34.15 -9.75
CA VAL A 311 -0.48 35.57 -10.07
C VAL A 311 1.03 35.75 -10.22
N GLN A 312 1.52 36.13 -11.41
CA GLN A 312 2.96 36.37 -11.58
C GLN A 312 3.41 37.57 -10.73
N ASN A 313 4.53 37.43 -9.98
CA ASN A 313 5.12 38.57 -9.29
C ASN A 313 5.71 39.56 -10.31
N PRO A 314 5.25 40.82 -10.36
CA PRO A 314 5.81 41.82 -11.27
C PRO A 314 7.29 42.15 -11.00
N GLU A 315 7.76 41.94 -9.77
CA GLU A 315 9.13 42.21 -9.34
C GLU A 315 10.09 41.04 -9.60
N ASP A 316 9.54 39.84 -9.84
CA ASP A 316 10.31 38.59 -10.03
C ASP A 316 9.70 37.75 -11.16
N LYS A 317 9.69 38.30 -12.37
CA LYS A 317 8.99 37.71 -13.52
C LYS A 317 9.66 36.46 -14.07
N ASP A 318 10.95 36.29 -13.82
CA ASP A 318 11.73 35.18 -14.36
C ASP A 318 11.61 33.93 -13.48
N ASN A 319 11.13 34.08 -12.24
CA ASN A 319 10.83 32.98 -11.34
C ASN A 319 9.52 32.30 -11.73
N GLN A 320 9.63 31.12 -12.33
CA GLN A 320 8.51 30.27 -12.73
C GLN A 320 8.34 29.07 -11.80
N HIS A 321 8.91 29.11 -10.60
CA HIS A 321 8.79 28.06 -9.60
C HIS A 321 7.49 28.27 -8.82
N TYR A 322 6.64 27.24 -8.71
CA TYR A 322 5.39 27.26 -7.93
C TYR A 322 5.29 25.98 -7.08
N ASP A 323 5.46 26.14 -5.77
CA ASP A 323 5.36 25.07 -4.77
C ASP A 323 3.90 24.72 -4.51
N LEU A 324 3.50 23.45 -4.55
CA LEU A 324 2.12 23.05 -4.20
C LEU A 324 2.01 22.59 -2.74
N ILE A 325 2.81 21.62 -2.34
CA ILE A 325 2.91 21.09 -0.96
C ILE A 325 4.33 21.35 -0.46
N TYR A 326 4.47 22.15 0.59
CA TYR A 326 5.76 22.64 1.06
C TYR A 326 6.03 22.30 2.53
N ALA A 327 7.15 21.62 2.79
CA ALA A 327 7.62 21.28 4.14
C ALA A 327 8.84 22.13 4.56
N LYS A 328 8.82 22.62 5.80
CA LYS A 328 9.91 23.39 6.41
C LYS A 328 10.05 23.12 7.90
N GLY A 329 11.25 23.34 8.43
CA GLY A 329 11.52 23.22 9.86
C GLY A 329 11.53 21.75 10.26
N THR A 330 10.68 21.36 11.20
CA THR A 330 10.51 19.96 11.64
C THR A 330 9.21 19.34 11.12
N ALA A 331 8.67 19.87 10.02
CA ALA A 331 7.39 19.42 9.49
C ALA A 331 7.40 17.95 9.08
N GLU A 332 6.28 17.27 9.29
CA GLU A 332 6.04 15.91 8.80
C GLU A 332 4.80 15.92 7.91
N ILE A 333 4.94 15.53 6.65
CA ILE A 333 3.82 15.40 5.71
C ILE A 333 3.69 13.94 5.27
N ILE A 334 2.51 13.37 5.50
CA ILE A 334 2.14 12.00 5.15
C ILE A 334 1.04 12.06 4.09
N ILE A 335 1.24 11.40 2.96
CA ILE A 335 0.29 11.37 1.85
C ILE A 335 -0.17 9.94 1.62
N ASN A 336 -1.40 9.64 2.02
CA ASN A 336 -2.04 8.33 1.84
C ASN A 336 -2.87 8.27 0.55
N GLY A 337 -3.31 9.42 0.03
CA GLY A 337 -4.17 9.50 -1.15
C GLY A 337 -4.29 10.92 -1.71
N GLY A 338 -5.28 11.11 -2.58
CA GLY A 338 -5.55 12.38 -3.24
C GLY A 338 -4.88 12.55 -4.61
N ARG A 339 -5.16 13.67 -5.26
CA ARG A 339 -4.67 14.04 -6.59
C ARG A 339 -3.94 15.37 -6.54
N PHE A 340 -2.78 15.46 -7.18
CA PHE A 340 -1.91 16.63 -7.12
C PHE A 340 -1.63 17.16 -8.52
N GLU A 341 -2.05 18.41 -8.78
CA GLU A 341 -1.95 19.08 -10.07
C GLU A 341 -1.45 20.52 -9.91
N GLY A 342 -0.15 20.74 -10.12
CA GLY A 342 0.47 22.05 -9.96
C GLY A 342 0.82 22.72 -11.29
N LYS A 343 0.97 24.04 -11.25
CA LYS A 343 1.43 24.83 -12.41
C LYS A 343 2.78 24.37 -12.94
N THR A 344 3.67 23.98 -12.02
CA THR A 344 4.99 23.45 -12.33
C THR A 344 5.19 22.11 -11.63
N PRO A 345 4.97 21.00 -12.36
CA PRO A 345 4.97 19.66 -11.77
C PRO A 345 6.25 19.30 -11.01
N ALA A 346 7.42 19.82 -11.39
CA ALA A 346 8.66 19.53 -10.67
C ALA A 346 8.66 19.92 -9.18
N TRP A 347 7.69 20.74 -8.74
CA TRP A 347 7.56 21.22 -7.36
C TRP A 347 6.17 20.94 -6.77
N LEU A 348 5.55 19.82 -7.16
CA LEU A 348 4.33 19.36 -6.46
C LEU A 348 4.62 19.10 -4.98
N LEU A 349 5.74 18.40 -4.70
CA LEU A 349 6.25 18.15 -3.36
C LEU A 349 7.64 18.78 -3.25
N ASN A 350 7.81 19.70 -2.29
CA ASN A 350 9.08 20.39 -2.07
C ASN A 350 9.42 20.45 -0.57
N GLN A 351 10.69 20.24 -0.25
CA GLN A 351 11.23 20.40 1.09
C GLN A 351 12.22 21.56 1.12
N ASN A 352 12.18 22.35 2.18
CA ASN A 352 13.17 23.40 2.36
C ASN A 352 14.60 22.82 2.41
N ASP A 353 15.50 23.31 1.54
CA ASP A 353 16.91 22.90 1.47
C ASP A 353 17.63 22.82 2.83
N LYS A 354 17.31 23.75 3.75
CA LYS A 354 17.94 23.84 5.08
C LYS A 354 17.29 22.92 6.11
N ALA A 355 16.16 22.31 5.78
CA ALA A 355 15.37 21.44 6.63
C ALA A 355 15.38 19.97 6.17
N ARG A 356 16.15 19.60 5.13
CA ARG A 356 16.21 18.21 4.63
C ARG A 356 16.54 17.15 5.68
N GLU A 357 17.25 17.52 6.74
CA GLU A 357 17.59 16.61 7.85
C GLU A 357 16.52 16.59 8.96
N THR A 358 15.53 17.48 8.91
CA THR A 358 14.60 17.73 10.02
C THR A 358 13.13 17.66 9.64
N SER A 359 12.77 17.89 8.38
CA SER A 359 11.42 17.73 7.85
C SER A 359 11.32 16.53 6.92
N SER A 360 10.13 15.93 6.82
CA SER A 360 9.85 14.77 5.97
C SER A 360 8.59 14.95 5.11
N ILE A 361 8.60 14.29 3.95
CA ILE A 361 7.43 14.03 3.12
C ILE A 361 7.49 12.54 2.81
N THR A 362 6.42 11.81 3.10
CA THR A 362 6.33 10.36 2.87
C THR A 362 5.02 10.05 2.15
N VAL A 363 5.11 9.31 1.05
CA VAL A 363 3.99 9.02 0.15
C VAL A 363 3.68 7.53 0.15
N TYR A 364 2.47 7.20 0.57
CA TYR A 364 1.87 5.86 0.59
C TYR A 364 0.79 5.71 -0.51
N GLY A 365 0.28 6.81 -1.08
CA GLY A 365 -0.70 6.73 -2.16
C GLY A 365 -0.94 8.06 -2.86
N GLY A 366 -1.83 8.02 -3.86
CA GLY A 366 -2.29 9.19 -4.60
C GLY A 366 -1.80 9.26 -6.05
N THR A 367 -2.27 10.27 -6.78
CA THR A 367 -1.97 10.51 -8.19
C THR A 367 -1.29 11.86 -8.39
N PHE A 368 -0.13 11.85 -9.04
CA PHE A 368 0.70 13.03 -9.26
C PHE A 368 0.85 13.31 -10.76
N VAL A 369 0.35 14.46 -11.22
CA VAL A 369 0.35 14.80 -12.65
C VAL A 369 1.66 15.49 -13.05
N GLY A 370 2.43 14.85 -13.93
CA GLY A 370 3.70 15.35 -14.44
C GLY A 370 4.86 15.27 -13.44
N PHE A 371 4.69 14.58 -12.32
CA PHE A 371 5.65 14.51 -11.23
C PHE A 371 5.82 13.07 -10.75
N ASN A 372 7.06 12.55 -10.81
CA ASN A 372 7.39 11.23 -10.27
C ASN A 372 7.84 11.36 -8.80
N PRO A 373 7.01 10.95 -7.81
CA PRO A 373 7.38 11.06 -6.40
C PRO A 373 8.54 10.13 -6.01
N ALA A 374 8.86 9.12 -6.80
CA ALA A 374 9.99 8.22 -6.56
C ALA A 374 11.31 8.65 -7.21
N ASN A 375 11.30 9.72 -8.00
CA ASN A 375 12.49 10.24 -8.68
C ASN A 375 12.39 11.75 -8.89
N ASN A 376 12.38 12.49 -7.79
CA ASN A 376 12.25 13.95 -7.82
C ASN A 376 13.59 14.64 -8.12
N ALA A 377 13.77 15.08 -9.36
CA ALA A 377 14.97 15.82 -9.77
C ALA A 377 15.11 17.20 -9.10
N ALA A 378 14.03 17.84 -8.66
CA ALA A 378 14.08 19.17 -8.05
C ALA A 378 14.75 19.16 -6.68
N GLU A 379 14.60 18.09 -5.92
CA GLU A 379 15.26 17.88 -4.62
C GLU A 379 16.66 17.25 -4.73
N GLY A 380 17.11 16.96 -5.94
CA GLY A 380 18.34 16.25 -6.23
C GLY A 380 18.06 14.90 -6.87
N GLN A 381 18.91 14.52 -7.83
CA GLN A 381 18.76 13.28 -8.60
C GLN A 381 18.63 12.06 -7.68
N GLY A 382 17.58 11.25 -7.89
CA GLY A 382 17.33 10.04 -7.10
C GLY A 382 16.61 10.25 -5.77
N THR A 383 16.08 11.45 -5.50
CA THR A 383 15.23 11.68 -4.32
C THR A 383 13.92 10.90 -4.47
N ASN A 384 13.60 10.07 -3.48
CA ASN A 384 12.40 9.25 -3.42
C ASN A 384 11.57 9.62 -2.18
N PHE A 385 10.34 10.08 -2.40
CA PHE A 385 9.37 10.34 -1.32
C PHE A 385 8.44 9.15 -1.05
N VAL A 386 8.41 8.15 -1.94
CA VAL A 386 7.56 6.97 -1.80
C VAL A 386 8.09 6.08 -0.70
N ALA A 387 7.20 5.65 0.18
CA ALA A 387 7.51 4.80 1.31
C ALA A 387 8.03 3.42 0.87
N GLU A 388 8.80 2.77 1.75
CA GLU A 388 9.17 1.37 1.56
C GLU A 388 7.91 0.48 1.52
N GLY A 389 7.87 -0.48 0.59
CA GLY A 389 6.69 -1.31 0.35
C GLY A 389 5.69 -0.71 -0.65
N TYR A 390 5.93 0.50 -1.15
CA TYR A 390 5.09 1.18 -2.13
C TYR A 390 5.80 1.39 -3.48
N LYS A 391 5.01 1.47 -4.54
CA LYS A 391 5.46 1.59 -5.94
C LYS A 391 4.89 2.83 -6.60
N VAL A 392 5.52 3.24 -7.69
CA VAL A 392 4.94 4.18 -8.67
C VAL A 392 4.64 3.42 -9.96
N THR A 393 3.43 3.55 -10.47
CA THR A 393 3.08 3.19 -11.86
C THR A 393 2.84 4.45 -12.67
N GLN A 394 3.03 4.39 -13.99
CA GLN A 394 2.84 5.54 -14.87
C GLN A 394 1.76 5.28 -15.92
N ASP A 395 0.75 6.16 -15.98
CA ASP A 395 -0.25 6.21 -17.05
C ASP A 395 -0.26 7.58 -17.71
N GLY A 396 0.34 7.68 -18.90
CA GLY A 396 0.52 8.95 -19.59
C GLY A 396 1.39 9.93 -18.79
N GLU A 397 0.79 11.05 -18.39
CA GLU A 397 1.46 12.06 -17.55
C GLU A 397 1.27 11.80 -16.04
N GLU A 398 0.45 10.81 -15.66
CA GLU A 398 0.13 10.53 -14.28
C GLU A 398 1.06 9.49 -13.68
N TYR A 399 1.56 9.78 -12.48
CA TYR A 399 2.30 8.85 -11.64
C TYR A 399 1.41 8.48 -10.45
N ILE A 400 1.12 7.19 -10.29
CA ILE A 400 0.17 6.67 -9.32
C ILE A 400 0.95 5.86 -8.29
N VAL A 401 0.78 6.20 -7.01
CA VAL A 401 1.40 5.48 -5.89
C VAL A 401 0.43 4.46 -5.33
N SER A 402 0.91 3.23 -5.13
CA SER A 402 0.17 2.11 -4.54
C SER A 402 1.13 1.16 -3.83
N GLU A 403 0.63 0.13 -3.16
CA GLU A 403 1.47 -0.92 -2.57
C GLU A 403 2.15 -1.76 -3.68
N ILE A 404 3.34 -2.30 -3.36
CA ILE A 404 4.00 -3.32 -4.19
C ILE A 404 3.20 -4.61 -4.12
N GLU A 405 3.07 -5.28 -5.25
CA GLU A 405 2.35 -6.55 -5.41
C GLU A 405 3.32 -7.65 -5.88
N ASP A 406 2.96 -8.91 -5.64
CA ASP A 406 3.79 -10.06 -6.01
C ASP A 406 4.10 -10.16 -7.52
N GLU A 407 3.25 -9.55 -8.37
CA GLU A 407 3.43 -9.53 -9.82
C GLU A 407 4.38 -8.43 -10.32
N ASP A 408 4.81 -7.51 -9.46
CA ASP A 408 5.81 -6.51 -9.82
C ASP A 408 7.21 -7.12 -9.84
N VAL A 409 7.97 -6.84 -10.89
CA VAL A 409 9.25 -7.54 -11.12
C VAL A 409 10.44 -6.61 -11.27
N ALA A 410 10.23 -5.37 -11.71
CA ALA A 410 11.32 -4.46 -12.00
C ALA A 410 10.97 -2.98 -11.74
N VAL A 411 12.01 -2.18 -11.48
CA VAL A 411 11.94 -0.72 -11.33
C VAL A 411 12.90 -0.04 -12.30
N VAL A 412 12.43 1.02 -12.96
CA VAL A 412 13.19 1.88 -13.87
C VAL A 412 12.87 3.33 -13.54
N ASP A 413 13.90 4.13 -13.20
CA ASP A 413 13.74 5.56 -12.86
C ASP A 413 12.65 5.83 -11.81
N GLY A 414 12.47 4.91 -10.86
CA GLY A 414 11.45 4.96 -9.79
C GLY A 414 10.06 4.43 -10.19
N VAL A 415 9.84 4.11 -11.46
CA VAL A 415 8.59 3.51 -11.97
C VAL A 415 8.69 1.98 -11.95
N THR A 416 7.63 1.32 -11.52
CA THR A 416 7.53 -0.14 -11.34
C THR A 416 6.83 -0.79 -12.52
N TYR A 417 7.29 -1.99 -12.88
CA TYR A 417 6.85 -2.77 -14.02
C TYR A 417 6.59 -4.22 -13.61
N GLN A 418 5.53 -4.80 -14.16
CA GLN A 418 5.16 -6.23 -14.00
C GLN A 418 5.77 -7.12 -15.10
N ASP A 419 6.36 -6.52 -16.13
CA ASP A 419 6.96 -7.21 -17.26
C ASP A 419 8.38 -6.68 -17.53
N LEU A 420 9.35 -7.59 -17.53
CA LEU A 420 10.76 -7.24 -17.68
C LEU A 420 11.09 -6.72 -19.09
N GLU A 421 10.42 -7.21 -20.14
CA GLU A 421 10.61 -6.68 -21.50
C GLU A 421 10.19 -5.21 -21.59
N THR A 422 9.04 -4.88 -21.00
CA THR A 422 8.53 -3.50 -20.93
C THR A 422 9.47 -2.61 -20.12
N ALA A 423 9.98 -3.08 -18.98
CA ALA A 423 10.98 -2.36 -18.19
C ALA A 423 12.27 -2.10 -18.99
N ILE A 424 12.78 -3.12 -19.70
CA ILE A 424 13.94 -2.99 -20.58
C ILE A 424 13.67 -1.94 -21.64
N LEU A 425 12.49 -1.91 -22.27
CA LEU A 425 12.15 -0.90 -23.28
C LEU A 425 12.11 0.52 -22.70
N ALA A 426 11.62 0.69 -21.47
CA ALA A 426 11.39 1.98 -20.84
C ALA A 426 12.67 2.76 -20.49
N GLY A 427 13.76 2.09 -20.09
CA GLY A 427 14.98 2.79 -19.66
C GLY A 427 16.27 2.05 -19.97
N THR A 428 17.36 2.50 -19.35
CA THR A 428 18.72 1.96 -19.53
C THR A 428 19.25 1.25 -18.29
N THR A 429 18.65 1.46 -17.12
CA THR A 429 18.97 0.72 -15.89
C THR A 429 17.69 0.12 -15.34
N VAL A 430 17.63 -1.20 -15.28
CA VAL A 430 16.49 -1.97 -14.80
C VAL A 430 16.93 -2.69 -13.53
N LYS A 431 16.28 -2.38 -12.42
CA LYS A 431 16.54 -3.01 -11.12
C LYS A 431 15.46 -4.04 -10.83
N LEU A 432 15.83 -5.29 -10.56
CA LEU A 432 14.87 -6.32 -10.19
C LEU A 432 14.37 -6.14 -8.75
N ILE A 433 13.11 -6.47 -8.53
CA ILE A 433 12.46 -6.46 -7.20
C ILE A 433 11.76 -7.77 -6.86
N ASN A 434 11.70 -8.71 -7.79
CA ASN A 434 11.21 -10.06 -7.56
C ASN A 434 11.93 -11.08 -8.46
N ASP A 435 11.86 -12.36 -8.08
CA ASP A 435 12.29 -13.46 -8.93
C ASP A 435 11.38 -13.53 -10.17
N ILE A 436 11.95 -13.80 -11.35
CA ILE A 436 11.22 -13.81 -12.61
C ILE A 436 11.41 -15.13 -13.33
N ASP A 437 10.28 -15.78 -13.61
CA ASP A 437 10.14 -16.93 -14.49
C ASP A 437 9.74 -16.46 -15.89
N LEU A 438 10.71 -16.26 -16.78
CA LEU A 438 10.47 -15.83 -18.15
C LEU A 438 9.88 -16.97 -18.99
N PRO A 439 8.95 -16.67 -19.92
CA PRO A 439 8.43 -17.68 -20.85
C PRO A 439 9.40 -17.97 -21.99
N THR A 440 10.29 -17.03 -22.35
CA THR A 440 11.25 -17.17 -23.47
C THR A 440 12.48 -16.30 -23.23
N ALA A 441 13.45 -16.35 -24.14
CA ALA A 441 14.63 -15.51 -24.14
C ALA A 441 14.29 -14.01 -24.26
N LEU A 442 15.09 -13.16 -23.62
CA LEU A 442 15.06 -11.70 -23.77
C LEU A 442 16.03 -11.25 -24.86
N GLU A 443 15.51 -10.66 -25.93
CA GLU A 443 16.34 -10.07 -26.98
C GLU A 443 16.87 -8.68 -26.58
N ILE A 444 18.20 -8.53 -26.57
CA ILE A 444 18.86 -7.26 -26.27
C ILE A 444 19.43 -6.64 -27.55
N THR A 445 18.88 -5.50 -27.94
CA THR A 445 19.23 -4.75 -29.16
C THR A 445 19.63 -3.30 -28.88
N LYS A 446 19.74 -2.92 -27.61
CA LYS A 446 20.15 -1.58 -27.14
C LYS A 446 21.03 -1.67 -25.89
N GLU A 447 21.51 -0.52 -25.45
CA GLU A 447 22.17 -0.37 -24.15
C GLU A 447 21.16 -0.59 -23.01
N VAL A 448 21.46 -1.54 -22.12
CA VAL A 448 20.70 -1.78 -20.89
C VAL A 448 21.60 -2.39 -19.81
N THR A 449 21.41 -1.94 -18.58
CA THR A 449 21.96 -2.54 -17.37
C THR A 449 20.84 -3.25 -16.62
N ILE A 450 21.03 -4.54 -16.32
CA ILE A 450 20.17 -5.33 -15.45
C ILE A 450 20.88 -5.44 -14.10
N ASP A 451 20.37 -4.74 -13.09
CA ASP A 451 20.76 -4.95 -11.70
C ASP A 451 19.89 -6.06 -11.12
N LEU A 452 20.50 -7.23 -10.91
CA LEU A 452 19.83 -8.42 -10.38
C LEU A 452 19.33 -8.18 -8.95
N ASN A 453 19.96 -7.29 -8.18
CA ASN A 453 19.51 -6.86 -6.85
C ASN A 453 19.15 -8.03 -5.87
N GLY A 454 19.81 -9.17 -6.01
CA GLY A 454 19.59 -10.38 -5.22
C GLY A 454 18.55 -11.35 -5.77
N TYR A 455 17.87 -11.01 -6.87
CA TYR A 455 16.77 -11.79 -7.46
C TYR A 455 17.21 -12.66 -8.63
N ASN A 456 16.41 -13.69 -8.92
CA ASN A 456 16.69 -14.71 -9.90
C ASN A 456 15.93 -14.45 -11.20
N LEU A 457 16.58 -14.73 -12.33
CA LEU A 457 15.99 -14.82 -13.66
C LEU A 457 16.12 -16.26 -14.15
N THR A 458 14.98 -16.90 -14.33
CA THR A 458 14.84 -18.27 -14.85
C THR A 458 14.04 -18.21 -16.14
N VAL A 459 14.25 -19.18 -17.04
CA VAL A 459 13.33 -19.39 -18.17
C VAL A 459 12.56 -20.69 -17.95
N THR A 460 11.27 -20.69 -18.25
CA THR A 460 10.39 -21.83 -17.98
C THR A 460 10.10 -22.68 -19.22
N GLU A 461 10.27 -22.12 -20.43
CA GLU A 461 10.11 -22.85 -21.69
C GLU A 461 11.44 -23.05 -22.43
N ASP A 462 11.38 -23.77 -23.55
CA ASP A 462 12.56 -24.05 -24.38
C ASP A 462 12.88 -22.84 -25.27
N THR A 463 14.00 -22.16 -25.00
CA THR A 463 14.45 -20.97 -25.74
C THR A 463 15.01 -21.27 -27.13
N ALA A 464 14.96 -22.53 -27.58
CA ALA A 464 15.53 -22.96 -28.86
C ALA A 464 17.02 -22.61 -29.07
N GLY A 465 17.75 -22.33 -27.98
CA GLY A 465 19.17 -21.96 -28.02
C GLY A 465 19.46 -20.49 -27.83
N ASP A 466 18.45 -19.66 -27.62
CA ASP A 466 18.62 -18.21 -27.50
C ASP A 466 19.06 -17.78 -26.08
N GLY A 467 19.04 -18.71 -25.12
CA GLY A 467 19.45 -18.50 -23.73
C GLY A 467 18.46 -17.65 -22.93
N VAL A 468 18.83 -17.21 -21.71
CA VAL A 468 18.01 -16.24 -20.95
C VAL A 468 18.10 -14.86 -21.60
N PHE A 469 19.32 -14.44 -21.93
CA PHE A 469 19.58 -13.24 -22.72
C PHE A 469 20.14 -13.60 -24.10
N HIS A 470 19.49 -13.11 -25.14
CA HIS A 470 19.97 -13.18 -26.53
C HIS A 470 20.43 -11.79 -26.97
N VAL A 471 21.75 -11.59 -27.03
CA VAL A 471 22.35 -10.29 -27.35
C VAL A 471 22.67 -10.20 -28.84
N LEU A 472 22.05 -9.23 -29.50
CA LEU A 472 22.06 -9.03 -30.94
C LEU A 472 22.88 -7.79 -31.33
N GLU A 473 22.97 -7.51 -32.63
CA GLU A 473 23.66 -6.32 -33.13
C GLU A 473 23.01 -5.04 -32.56
N GLY A 474 23.82 -4.15 -31.99
CA GLY A 474 23.35 -2.95 -31.30
C GLY A 474 23.08 -3.12 -29.81
N GLY A 475 23.01 -4.36 -29.30
CA GLY A 475 22.91 -4.65 -27.88
C GLY A 475 24.19 -4.31 -27.11
N ASP A 476 24.05 -3.66 -25.96
CA ASP A 476 25.10 -3.49 -24.94
C ASP A 476 24.49 -3.83 -23.58
N LEU A 477 24.59 -5.10 -23.20
CA LEU A 477 24.03 -5.64 -21.96
C LEU A 477 25.07 -5.55 -20.86
N THR A 478 24.74 -4.88 -19.76
CA THR A 478 25.51 -4.96 -18.51
C THR A 478 24.69 -5.69 -17.46
N ILE A 479 25.31 -6.63 -16.73
CA ILE A 479 24.67 -7.35 -15.62
C ILE A 479 25.43 -7.03 -14.33
N GLU A 480 24.69 -6.51 -13.36
CA GLU A 480 25.17 -6.06 -12.06
C GLU A 480 24.45 -6.81 -10.92
N GLY A 481 25.01 -6.69 -9.72
CA GLY A 481 24.39 -7.21 -8.49
C GLY A 481 24.53 -8.72 -8.31
N GLU A 482 24.05 -9.20 -7.16
CA GLU A 482 23.90 -10.62 -6.87
C GLU A 482 22.55 -11.14 -7.38
N GLY A 483 22.38 -12.45 -7.52
CA GLY A 483 21.19 -13.07 -8.09
C GLY A 483 21.56 -14.22 -9.03
N THR A 484 20.60 -15.05 -9.44
CA THR A 484 20.86 -16.21 -10.31
C THR A 484 20.26 -16.01 -11.70
N ILE A 485 21.05 -16.21 -12.75
CA ILE A 485 20.57 -16.39 -14.12
C ILE A 485 20.68 -17.88 -14.46
N ASP A 486 19.54 -18.58 -14.50
CA ASP A 486 19.47 -20.01 -14.81
C ASP A 486 19.02 -20.24 -16.25
N GLY A 487 19.98 -20.63 -17.08
CA GLY A 487 19.76 -21.09 -18.44
C GLY A 487 19.06 -22.43 -18.45
N VAL A 488 17.74 -22.40 -18.52
CA VAL A 488 16.91 -23.59 -18.73
C VAL A 488 16.57 -23.69 -20.22
N GLY A 489 16.85 -24.84 -20.82
CA GLY A 489 16.51 -25.14 -22.21
C GLY A 489 16.31 -26.64 -22.40
N LYS A 490 16.12 -27.09 -23.65
CA LYS A 490 16.17 -28.52 -23.99
C LYS A 490 17.41 -28.84 -24.82
N ASN A 491 18.03 -29.98 -24.53
CA ASN A 491 19.26 -30.44 -25.22
C ASN A 491 20.44 -29.49 -24.99
N ASN A 492 21.33 -29.35 -25.97
CA ASN A 492 22.55 -28.55 -25.93
C ASN A 492 22.34 -27.02 -25.97
N TYR A 493 21.13 -26.55 -25.63
CA TYR A 493 20.69 -25.15 -25.74
C TYR A 493 20.44 -24.50 -24.37
N ASN A 494 21.02 -25.06 -23.31
CA ASN A 494 20.82 -24.60 -21.94
C ASN A 494 21.76 -23.43 -21.62
N ILE A 495 21.52 -22.30 -22.25
CA ILE A 495 22.42 -21.16 -22.24
C ILE A 495 21.88 -20.09 -21.29
N ALA A 496 22.73 -19.52 -20.44
CA ALA A 496 22.35 -18.35 -19.65
C ALA A 496 22.45 -17.08 -20.51
N ILE A 497 23.57 -16.91 -21.23
CA ILE A 497 23.77 -15.79 -22.14
C ILE A 497 24.25 -16.29 -23.50
N PHE A 498 23.50 -15.96 -24.54
CA PHE A 498 23.93 -16.11 -25.93
C PHE A 498 24.15 -14.72 -26.56
N ALA A 499 25.40 -14.42 -26.93
CA ALA A 499 25.70 -13.22 -27.70
C ALA A 499 26.04 -13.60 -29.15
N GLU A 500 25.17 -13.24 -30.10
CA GLU A 500 25.43 -13.41 -31.53
C GLU A 500 26.19 -12.21 -32.13
N ALA A 501 26.00 -11.04 -31.53
CA ALA A 501 26.72 -9.81 -31.77
C ALA A 501 26.63 -8.94 -30.49
N GLY A 502 26.90 -7.64 -30.61
CA GLY A 502 26.78 -6.71 -29.48
C GLY A 502 27.83 -6.95 -28.39
N ARG A 503 27.61 -6.30 -27.26
CA ARG A 503 28.51 -6.32 -26.10
C ARG A 503 27.78 -6.84 -24.87
N VAL A 504 28.46 -7.66 -24.08
CA VAL A 504 27.99 -8.14 -22.78
C VAL A 504 29.06 -7.84 -21.74
N THR A 505 28.69 -7.19 -20.65
CA THR A 505 29.54 -6.95 -19.49
C THR A 505 28.92 -7.62 -18.26
N ILE A 506 29.66 -8.54 -17.64
CA ILE A 506 29.22 -9.29 -16.44
C ILE A 506 30.07 -8.83 -15.25
N ASN A 507 29.43 -8.19 -14.27
CA ASN A 507 30.09 -7.69 -13.07
C ASN A 507 29.76 -8.50 -11.81
N GLY A 508 28.64 -9.21 -11.78
CA GLY A 508 28.18 -10.01 -10.63
C GLY A 508 27.23 -11.14 -11.01
N GLY A 509 26.65 -11.80 -10.01
CA GLY A 509 25.63 -12.83 -10.17
C GLY A 509 26.16 -14.27 -10.31
N LEU A 510 25.24 -15.23 -10.19
CA LEU A 510 25.43 -16.66 -10.41
C LEU A 510 24.83 -17.03 -11.76
N TYR A 511 25.62 -17.64 -12.63
CA TYR A 511 25.18 -18.17 -13.91
C TYR A 511 25.16 -19.69 -13.84
N THR A 512 24.02 -20.30 -14.17
CA THR A 512 23.90 -21.75 -14.13
C THR A 512 23.02 -22.33 -15.23
N ASN A 513 23.17 -23.64 -15.45
CA ASN A 513 22.29 -24.46 -16.27
C ASN A 513 22.20 -25.91 -15.72
N VAL A 514 22.47 -26.08 -14.41
CA VAL A 514 22.55 -27.41 -13.77
C VAL A 514 21.18 -28.07 -13.63
N ASN A 515 20.12 -27.28 -13.52
CA ASN A 515 18.74 -27.73 -13.34
C ASN A 515 18.11 -28.33 -14.61
N THR A 516 18.87 -28.39 -15.69
CA THR A 516 18.39 -28.82 -16.99
C THR A 516 18.00 -30.30 -17.02
N VAL A 517 16.83 -30.59 -17.62
CA VAL A 517 16.34 -31.96 -17.80
C VAL A 517 16.87 -32.50 -19.13
N GLN A 518 17.59 -33.64 -19.09
CA GLN A 518 18.09 -34.26 -20.31
C GLN A 518 16.92 -34.76 -21.17
N ASN A 519 16.92 -34.41 -22.45
CA ASN A 519 16.00 -35.01 -23.41
C ASN A 519 16.31 -36.51 -23.56
N PRO A 520 15.34 -37.42 -23.30
CA PRO A 520 15.55 -38.86 -23.44
C PRO A 520 15.92 -39.31 -24.85
N GLU A 521 15.63 -38.51 -25.87
CA GLU A 521 15.84 -38.82 -27.29
C GLU A 521 17.24 -38.42 -27.80
N ASP A 522 17.95 -37.52 -27.11
CA ASP A 522 19.28 -37.04 -27.50
C ASP A 522 20.35 -37.46 -26.46
N LYS A 523 20.69 -38.76 -26.48
CA LYS A 523 21.59 -39.38 -25.49
C LYS A 523 23.07 -39.15 -25.77
N ASP A 524 23.41 -38.68 -26.97
CA ASP A 524 24.78 -38.67 -27.48
C ASP A 524 25.42 -37.27 -27.48
N ASN A 525 24.65 -36.19 -27.30
CA ASN A 525 25.16 -34.83 -27.19
C ASN A 525 25.04 -34.28 -25.75
N GLN A 526 26.09 -34.44 -24.97
CA GLN A 526 26.21 -33.94 -23.58
C GLN A 526 27.01 -32.63 -23.54
N HIS A 527 26.79 -31.73 -24.50
CA HIS A 527 27.44 -30.42 -24.57
C HIS A 527 26.41 -29.37 -24.13
N TYR A 528 26.65 -28.66 -23.04
CA TYR A 528 25.79 -27.55 -22.60
C TYR A 528 26.62 -26.28 -22.40
N ASP A 529 26.52 -25.37 -23.37
CA ASP A 529 27.09 -24.04 -23.28
C ASP A 529 26.39 -23.23 -22.20
N LEU A 530 27.14 -22.55 -21.33
CA LEU A 530 26.55 -21.63 -20.34
C LEU A 530 26.59 -20.18 -20.83
N ILE A 531 27.76 -19.70 -21.24
CA ILE A 531 27.98 -18.39 -21.85
C ILE A 531 28.58 -18.61 -23.24
N TYR A 532 27.88 -18.17 -24.28
CA TYR A 532 28.26 -18.47 -25.66
C TYR A 532 28.40 -17.21 -26.52
N ALA A 533 29.57 -17.07 -27.15
CA ALA A 533 29.88 -15.98 -28.07
C ALA A 533 29.92 -16.47 -29.53
N LYS A 534 29.27 -15.74 -30.43
CA LYS A 534 29.27 -15.99 -31.88
C LYS A 534 29.42 -14.66 -32.64
N GLY A 535 29.60 -14.75 -33.96
CA GLY A 535 29.53 -13.61 -34.87
C GLY A 535 30.55 -12.54 -34.51
N THR A 536 30.08 -11.36 -34.12
CA THR A 536 30.91 -10.22 -33.72
C THR A 536 30.76 -9.86 -32.24
N ALA A 537 30.30 -10.79 -31.40
CA ALA A 537 30.05 -10.55 -29.99
C ALA A 537 31.33 -10.21 -29.20
N GLU A 538 31.21 -9.30 -28.24
CA GLU A 538 32.23 -8.98 -27.24
C GLU A 538 31.67 -9.29 -25.85
N ILE A 539 32.24 -10.28 -25.16
CA ILE A 539 31.87 -10.61 -23.77
C ILE A 539 33.02 -10.25 -22.83
N ILE A 540 32.74 -9.43 -21.84
CA ILE A 540 33.66 -8.98 -20.80
C ILE A 540 33.15 -9.49 -19.46
N ILE A 541 33.99 -10.23 -18.73
CA ILE A 541 33.66 -10.79 -17.42
C ILE A 541 34.58 -10.17 -16.38
N ASN A 542 34.03 -9.28 -15.55
CA ASN A 542 34.73 -8.65 -14.45
C ASN A 542 34.49 -9.37 -13.11
N GLY A 543 33.39 -10.12 -12.99
CA GLY A 543 33.00 -10.81 -11.76
C GLY A 543 31.96 -11.91 -11.98
N GLY A 544 31.32 -12.34 -10.90
CA GLY A 544 30.30 -13.38 -10.90
C GLY A 544 30.82 -14.81 -10.65
N ARG A 545 29.88 -15.75 -10.55
CA ARG A 545 30.12 -17.18 -10.35
C ARG A 545 29.47 -17.98 -11.47
N PHE A 546 30.18 -18.97 -11.99
CA PHE A 546 29.76 -19.75 -13.15
C PHE A 546 29.76 -21.24 -12.81
N GLU A 547 28.59 -21.87 -12.90
CA GLU A 547 28.37 -23.28 -12.57
C GLU A 547 27.49 -23.96 -13.62
N GLY A 548 28.13 -24.75 -14.49
CA GLY A 548 27.44 -25.43 -15.58
C GLY A 548 27.44 -26.94 -15.45
N LYS A 549 26.43 -27.58 -16.03
CA LYS A 549 26.29 -29.04 -16.11
C LYS A 549 27.47 -29.71 -16.80
N THR A 550 28.07 -29.02 -17.77
CA THR A 550 29.31 -29.44 -18.44
C THR A 550 30.38 -28.38 -18.23
N PRO A 551 31.18 -28.50 -17.15
CA PRO A 551 32.16 -27.48 -16.78
C PRO A 551 33.14 -27.11 -17.89
N ALA A 552 33.47 -28.02 -18.79
CA ALA A 552 34.35 -27.68 -19.90
C ALA A 552 33.81 -26.49 -20.74
N TRP A 553 32.47 -26.35 -20.84
CA TRP A 553 31.74 -25.41 -21.71
C TRP A 553 31.07 -24.26 -20.94
N LEU A 554 31.64 -23.83 -19.80
CA LEU A 554 31.13 -22.62 -19.13
C LEU A 554 31.26 -21.40 -20.03
N LEU A 555 32.42 -21.25 -20.67
CA LEU A 555 32.69 -20.20 -21.65
C LEU A 555 33.05 -20.87 -22.98
N ASN A 556 32.28 -20.58 -24.03
CA ASN A 556 32.50 -21.15 -25.36
C ASN A 556 32.41 -20.08 -26.46
N GLN A 557 33.25 -20.21 -27.47
CA GLN A 557 33.29 -19.31 -28.61
C GLN A 557 33.06 -20.11 -29.89
N ASN A 558 32.23 -19.59 -30.79
CA ASN A 558 32.01 -20.27 -32.06
C ASN A 558 33.32 -20.38 -32.88
N ASP A 559 33.71 -21.61 -33.25
CA ASP A 559 34.91 -21.90 -34.05
C ASP A 559 35.07 -21.01 -35.30
N LYS A 560 33.97 -20.69 -35.99
CA LYS A 560 33.98 -19.89 -37.23
C LYS A 560 34.07 -18.39 -36.95
N ALA A 561 33.85 -17.96 -35.71
CA ALA A 561 33.84 -16.59 -35.27
C ALA A 561 35.04 -16.22 -34.38
N ARG A 562 36.07 -17.08 -34.28
CA ARG A 562 37.25 -16.85 -33.44
C ARG A 562 38.03 -15.57 -33.77
N GLU A 563 37.97 -15.12 -35.02
CA GLU A 563 38.63 -13.89 -35.47
C GLU A 563 37.77 -12.63 -35.27
N THR A 564 36.49 -12.80 -34.95
CA THR A 564 35.49 -11.70 -34.98
C THR A 564 34.73 -11.50 -33.68
N SER A 565 34.63 -12.52 -32.84
CA SER A 565 34.06 -12.44 -31.49
C SER A 565 35.15 -12.54 -30.43
N SER A 566 34.84 -12.23 -29.17
CA SER A 566 35.79 -12.35 -28.07
C SER A 566 35.12 -12.62 -26.73
N ILE A 567 35.83 -13.31 -25.85
CA ILE A 567 35.54 -13.45 -24.43
C ILE A 567 36.80 -13.03 -23.67
N THR A 568 36.69 -12.04 -22.79
CA THR A 568 37.81 -11.54 -21.97
C THR A 568 37.43 -11.58 -20.50
N VAL A 569 38.27 -12.20 -19.67
CA VAL A 569 38.02 -12.42 -18.25
C VAL A 569 39.02 -11.64 -17.40
N TYR A 570 38.49 -10.70 -16.62
CA TYR A 570 39.19 -9.89 -15.61
C TYR A 570 38.88 -10.37 -14.18
N GLY A 571 37.82 -11.16 -13.97
CA GLY A 571 37.47 -11.67 -12.65
C GLY A 571 36.44 -12.78 -12.66
N GLY A 572 35.96 -13.15 -11.47
CA GLY A 572 34.94 -14.19 -11.28
C GLY A 572 35.48 -15.55 -10.86
N THR A 573 34.56 -16.46 -10.51
CA THR A 573 34.84 -17.82 -10.06
C THR A 573 34.16 -18.85 -10.96
N PHE A 574 34.93 -19.81 -11.46
CA PHE A 574 34.49 -20.81 -12.43
C PHE A 574 34.63 -22.21 -11.84
N VAL A 575 33.53 -22.95 -11.70
CA VAL A 575 33.54 -24.28 -11.06
C VAL A 575 33.89 -25.36 -12.09
N GLY A 576 35.03 -26.03 -11.88
CA GLY A 576 35.51 -27.11 -12.75
C GLY A 576 36.03 -26.66 -14.12
N PHE A 577 36.22 -25.35 -14.32
CA PHE A 577 36.65 -24.75 -15.58
C PHE A 577 37.82 -23.79 -15.37
N ASN A 578 38.95 -24.02 -16.04
CA ASN A 578 40.09 -23.10 -15.99
C ASN A 578 40.03 -22.12 -17.18
N PRO A 579 39.67 -20.83 -16.98
CA PRO A 579 39.57 -19.86 -18.07
C PRO A 579 40.92 -19.53 -18.72
N ALA A 580 42.05 -19.85 -18.07
CA ALA A 580 43.38 -19.67 -18.64
C ALA A 580 43.92 -20.87 -19.42
N ASN A 581 43.18 -21.98 -19.43
CA ASN A 581 43.53 -23.19 -20.18
C ASN A 581 42.26 -23.90 -20.62
N ASN A 582 41.51 -23.25 -21.49
CA ASN A 582 40.24 -23.75 -21.98
C ASN A 582 40.46 -24.98 -22.89
N ALA A 583 39.89 -26.13 -22.53
CA ALA A 583 39.97 -27.34 -23.34
C ALA A 583 39.00 -27.33 -24.56
N ALA A 584 37.95 -26.51 -24.52
CA ALA A 584 36.91 -26.37 -25.56
C ALA A 584 37.49 -25.85 -26.86
N GLU A 585 38.24 -24.77 -26.70
CA GLU A 585 38.82 -24.00 -27.79
C GLU A 585 40.17 -24.55 -28.26
N GLY A 586 40.52 -25.76 -27.80
CA GLY A 586 41.84 -26.34 -27.96
C GLY A 586 42.79 -25.99 -26.82
N GLN A 587 43.66 -26.95 -26.48
CA GLN A 587 44.60 -26.84 -25.37
C GLN A 587 45.48 -25.59 -25.47
N GLY A 588 45.52 -24.79 -24.39
CA GLY A 588 46.31 -23.57 -24.30
C GLY A 588 45.58 -22.28 -24.67
N THR A 589 44.28 -22.34 -24.99
CA THR A 589 43.47 -21.12 -25.14
C THR A 589 43.25 -20.45 -23.78
N ASN A 590 43.50 -19.15 -23.72
CA ASN A 590 43.44 -18.34 -22.51
C ASN A 590 42.47 -17.17 -22.74
N PHE A 591 41.37 -17.14 -21.98
CA PHE A 591 40.42 -16.02 -21.96
C PHE A 591 40.77 -14.96 -20.91
N VAL A 592 41.72 -15.25 -20.00
CA VAL A 592 42.13 -14.33 -18.94
C VAL A 592 42.96 -13.18 -19.53
N ALA A 593 42.57 -11.96 -19.17
CA ALA A 593 43.22 -10.74 -19.62
C ALA A 593 44.69 -10.65 -19.16
N GLU A 594 45.48 -9.85 -19.86
CA GLU A 594 46.85 -9.55 -19.44
C GLU A 594 46.84 -8.83 -18.08
N GLY A 595 47.75 -9.20 -17.19
CA GLY A 595 47.80 -8.69 -15.81
C GLY A 595 46.83 -9.38 -14.85
N TYR A 596 46.20 -10.49 -15.25
CA TYR A 596 45.35 -11.31 -14.39
C TYR A 596 45.80 -12.78 -14.39
N LYS A 597 45.51 -13.48 -13.30
CA LYS A 597 45.87 -14.90 -13.10
C LYS A 597 44.72 -15.71 -12.54
N VAL A 598 44.81 -17.02 -12.74
CA VAL A 598 43.88 -18.01 -12.16
C VAL A 598 44.48 -18.62 -10.90
N VAL A 599 43.69 -18.65 -9.82
CA VAL A 599 43.97 -19.40 -8.60
C VAL A 599 42.96 -20.54 -8.49
N GLU A 600 43.45 -21.77 -8.35
CA GLU A 600 42.61 -22.96 -8.15
C GLU A 600 42.56 -23.35 -6.67
N ILE A 601 41.34 -23.52 -6.13
CA ILE A 601 41.10 -24.06 -4.79
C ILE A 601 39.93 -25.04 -4.88
N ASP A 602 40.15 -26.30 -4.49
CA ASP A 602 39.13 -27.35 -4.42
C ASP A 602 38.27 -27.53 -5.70
N GLY A 603 38.86 -27.29 -6.87
CA GLY A 603 38.20 -27.41 -8.17
C GLY A 603 37.44 -26.15 -8.62
N GLU A 604 37.51 -25.06 -7.85
CA GLU A 604 37.06 -23.73 -8.25
C GLU A 604 38.24 -22.88 -8.72
N TYR A 605 38.07 -22.22 -9.85
CA TYR A 605 39.08 -21.38 -10.49
C TYR A 605 38.66 -19.92 -10.40
N THR A 606 39.37 -19.13 -9.60
CA THR A 606 39.08 -17.69 -9.44
C THR A 606 40.11 -16.86 -10.18
N VAL A 607 39.64 -15.88 -10.96
CA VAL A 607 40.50 -14.93 -11.67
C VAL A 607 40.72 -13.69 -10.80
N LEU A 608 41.97 -13.29 -10.62
CA LEU A 608 42.39 -12.17 -9.79
C LEU A 608 43.45 -11.34 -10.52
N GLU A 609 43.51 -10.04 -10.22
CA GLU A 609 44.57 -9.15 -10.71
C GLU A 609 45.95 -9.62 -10.20
N GLU A 610 46.95 -9.61 -11.08
CA GLU A 610 48.34 -9.85 -10.74
C GLU A 610 48.91 -8.65 -10.02
N ILE A 611 48.91 -8.68 -8.69
CA ILE A 611 49.68 -7.74 -7.89
C ILE A 611 51.16 -8.04 -8.11
N VAL A 612 51.83 -7.18 -8.88
CA VAL A 612 53.30 -7.18 -8.98
C VAL A 612 53.82 -6.58 -7.68
N GLU A 613 54.35 -7.40 -6.78
CA GLU A 613 55.15 -6.90 -5.66
C GLU A 613 56.41 -6.21 -6.24
N GLU A 614 56.53 -4.88 -6.04
CA GLU A 614 57.76 -4.11 -6.34
C GLU A 614 58.91 -4.44 -5.37
#